data_AF-A0AAT9HG42-F1
#
_entry.id   AF-A0AAT9HG42-F1
#
_cell.length_a   1.000
_cell.length_b   1.000
_cell.length_c   1.000
_cell.angle_alpha   90.00
_cell.angle_beta   90.00
_cell.angle_gamma   90.00
#
_symmetry.space_group_name_H-M   'P 1'
#
loop_
_entity.id
_entity.type
_entity.pdbx_description
1 polymer ?
#
loop_
_entity_poly.entity_id
_entity_poly.type
_entity_poly.pdbx_seq_one_letter_code
_entity_poly.pdbx_strand_id
1 'polypeptide(L)'
;MAAAQRGPGHDGRTPVPARPRPWPDVRTQVFARPPADPRTPDEHLAAGNTAAALAGYDDGLAREPGDPHLLAGRLVARAAAGRGPGDSSPGPRRSADGEAGFRHPGRRGQG
;
A
#
# COMPACT_ATOMS: atom_id res chain seq x y z
N MET A 1 -60.03 3.12 3.89
CA MET A 1 -59.14 3.24 5.06
C MET A 1 -57.86 2.47 4.76
N ALA A 2 -56.83 3.15 4.26
CA ALA A 2 -55.53 2.55 3.96
C ALA A 2 -54.57 2.86 5.12
N ALA A 3 -54.05 1.83 5.78
CA ALA A 3 -52.94 1.97 6.72
C ALA A 3 -51.64 1.64 5.97
N ALA A 4 -50.88 2.66 5.61
CA ALA A 4 -49.56 2.53 5.04
C ALA A 4 -48.59 1.99 6.10
N GLN A 5 -48.12 0.76 5.92
CA GLN A 5 -47.01 0.24 6.71
C GLN A 5 -45.71 0.89 6.21
N ARG A 6 -45.16 1.78 7.02
CA ARG A 6 -43.89 2.48 6.81
C ARG A 6 -42.75 1.44 6.89
N GLY A 7 -42.08 1.20 5.77
CA GLY A 7 -40.90 0.32 5.73
C GLY A 7 -39.75 0.86 6.60
N PRO A 8 -38.87 -0.02 7.11
CA PRO A 8 -37.75 0.38 7.96
C PRO A 8 -36.82 1.30 7.18
N GLY A 9 -36.55 2.50 7.73
CA GLY A 9 -35.65 3.47 7.14
C GLY A 9 -34.25 2.89 6.99
N HIS A 10 -33.83 2.69 5.75
CA HIS A 10 -32.45 2.44 5.40
C HIS A 10 -31.76 3.81 5.44
N ASP A 11 -30.98 4.06 6.48
CA ASP A 11 -30.20 5.29 6.68
C ASP A 11 -29.00 5.42 5.72
N GLY A 12 -29.04 4.73 4.58
CA GLY A 12 -28.09 4.84 3.46
C GLY A 12 -26.66 4.40 3.79
N ARG A 13 -26.37 4.02 5.04
CA ARG A 13 -25.03 3.63 5.46
C ARG A 13 -24.90 2.13 5.33
N THR A 14 -24.38 1.67 4.19
CA THR A 14 -24.03 0.26 4.03
C THR A 14 -23.07 -0.15 5.16
N PRO A 15 -23.38 -1.21 5.93
CA PRO A 15 -22.45 -1.74 6.92
C PRO A 15 -21.15 -2.10 6.21
N VAL A 16 -20.03 -1.54 6.68
CA VAL A 16 -18.73 -1.91 6.15
C VAL A 16 -18.53 -3.40 6.48
N PRO A 17 -18.32 -4.27 5.48
CA PRO A 17 -18.11 -5.69 5.76
C PRO A 17 -16.89 -5.82 6.67
N ALA A 18 -17.02 -6.66 7.70
CA ALA A 18 -15.90 -6.96 8.58
C ALA A 18 -14.70 -7.41 7.73
N ARG A 19 -13.49 -6.92 8.07
CA ARG A 19 -12.29 -7.38 7.37
C ARG A 19 -12.22 -8.91 7.46
N PRO A 20 -11.97 -9.60 6.32
CA PRO A 20 -11.71 -11.03 6.36
C PRO A 20 -10.61 -11.32 7.37
N ARG A 21 -10.79 -12.37 8.19
CA ARG A 21 -9.69 -12.83 9.04
C ARG A 21 -8.53 -13.24 8.14
N PRO A 22 -7.28 -12.86 8.47
CA PRO A 22 -6.13 -13.30 7.71
C PRO A 22 -6.15 -14.83 7.61
N TRP A 23 -6.04 -15.36 6.40
CA TRP A 23 -5.94 -16.80 6.23
C TRP A 23 -4.67 -17.27 6.93
N PRO A 24 -4.71 -18.29 7.80
CA PRO A 24 -3.49 -18.88 8.34
C PRO A 24 -2.80 -19.68 7.23
N ASP A 25 -2.12 -19.00 6.32
CA ASP A 25 -1.26 -19.66 5.35
C ASP A 25 0.07 -20.00 6.03
N VAL A 26 0.15 -21.24 6.52
CA VAL A 26 1.35 -21.77 7.18
C VAL A 26 2.52 -21.85 6.19
N ARG A 27 2.28 -21.87 4.88
CA ARG A 27 3.36 -21.87 3.89
C ARG A 27 4.16 -20.57 3.91
N THR A 28 3.53 -19.44 4.22
CA THR A 28 4.24 -18.17 4.33
C THR A 28 5.11 -18.10 5.57
N GLN A 29 4.84 -18.92 6.60
CA GLN A 29 5.64 -18.96 7.83
C GLN A 29 7.05 -19.49 7.63
N VAL A 30 7.28 -20.36 6.63
CA VAL A 30 8.64 -20.81 6.30
C VAL A 30 9.54 -19.64 5.89
N PHE A 31 8.95 -18.58 5.34
CA PHE A 31 9.64 -17.35 4.94
C PHE A 31 9.65 -16.27 6.04
N ALA A 32 9.02 -16.54 7.19
CA ALA A 32 9.01 -15.60 8.32
C ALA A 32 10.37 -15.51 9.01
N ARG A 33 11.23 -16.53 8.85
CA ARG A 33 12.59 -16.50 9.35
C ARG A 33 13.54 -16.01 8.26
N PRO A 34 14.24 -14.88 8.47
CA PRO A 34 15.21 -14.39 7.51
C PRO A 34 16.37 -15.39 7.31
N PRO A 35 16.98 -15.45 6.11
CA PRO A 35 18.17 -16.25 5.85
C PRO A 35 19.33 -15.86 6.79
N ALA A 36 20.02 -16.85 7.34
CA ALA A 36 21.14 -16.62 8.26
C ALA A 36 22.47 -16.34 7.54
N ASP A 37 22.67 -16.89 6.34
CA ASP A 37 23.83 -16.66 5.46
C ASP A 37 23.32 -16.29 4.06
N PRO A 38 22.84 -15.06 3.84
CA PRO A 38 22.31 -14.63 2.55
C PRO A 38 23.45 -14.52 1.51
N ARG A 39 23.22 -15.10 0.32
CA ARG A 39 24.16 -15.16 -0.80
C ARG A 39 23.62 -14.51 -2.06
N THR A 40 22.31 -14.51 -2.24
CA THR A 40 21.66 -13.92 -3.40
C THR A 40 21.07 -12.54 -3.07
N PRO A 41 20.83 -11.69 -4.08
CA PRO A 41 20.17 -10.40 -3.87
C PRO A 41 18.80 -10.56 -3.18
N ASP A 42 18.03 -11.58 -3.57
CA ASP A 42 16.73 -11.90 -2.97
C ASP A 42 16.86 -12.29 -1.50
N GLU A 43 17.87 -13.08 -1.14
CA GLU A 43 18.15 -13.48 0.24
C GLU A 43 18.61 -12.30 1.10
N HIS A 44 19.46 -11.41 0.56
CA HIS A 44 19.84 -10.17 1.24
C HIS A 44 18.62 -9.27 1.47
N LEU A 45 17.70 -9.21 0.51
CA LEU A 45 16.45 -8.46 0.65
C LEU A 45 15.55 -9.08 1.73
N ALA A 46 15.39 -10.40 1.74
CA ALA A 46 14.65 -11.11 2.78
C ALA A 46 15.30 -10.97 4.18
N ALA A 47 16.61 -10.84 4.24
CA ALA A 47 17.37 -10.52 5.45
C ALA A 47 17.27 -9.05 5.90
N GLY A 48 16.60 -8.19 5.12
CA GLY A 48 16.47 -6.76 5.39
C GLY A 48 17.72 -5.94 5.03
N ASN A 49 18.73 -6.56 4.41
CA ASN A 49 19.91 -5.86 3.90
C ASN A 49 19.64 -5.31 2.49
N THR A 50 18.88 -4.22 2.44
CA THR A 50 18.48 -3.59 1.18
C THR A 50 19.67 -3.05 0.39
N ALA A 51 20.75 -2.64 1.05
CA ALA A 51 21.96 -2.15 0.40
C ALA A 51 22.68 -3.25 -0.39
N ALA A 52 22.91 -4.41 0.23
CA ALA A 52 23.52 -5.56 -0.45
C ALA A 52 22.62 -6.11 -1.56
N ALA A 53 21.30 -6.13 -1.34
CA ALA A 53 20.34 -6.53 -2.36
C ALA A 53 20.40 -5.61 -3.59
N LEU A 54 20.40 -4.27 -3.39
CA LEU A 54 20.49 -3.30 -4.47
C LEU A 54 21.78 -3.44 -5.29
N ALA A 55 22.92 -3.60 -4.62
CA ALA A 55 24.20 -3.82 -5.29
C ALA A 55 24.15 -5.09 -6.16
N GLY A 56 23.61 -6.19 -5.61
CA GLY A 56 23.51 -7.45 -6.34
C GLY A 56 22.57 -7.40 -7.55
N TYR A 57 21.42 -6.71 -7.45
CA TYR A 57 20.54 -6.52 -8.61
C TYR A 57 21.14 -5.57 -9.66
N ASP A 58 21.85 -4.52 -9.24
CA ASP A 58 22.54 -3.60 -10.15
C ASP A 58 23.64 -4.34 -10.94
N ASP A 59 24.44 -5.17 -10.28
CA ASP A 59 25.45 -6.04 -10.91
C ASP A 59 24.81 -7.04 -11.89
N GLY A 60 23.67 -7.62 -11.51
CA GLY A 60 22.92 -8.52 -12.38
C GLY A 60 22.40 -7.82 -13.64
N LEU A 61 21.77 -6.65 -13.49
CA LEU A 61 21.24 -5.86 -14.61
C LEU A 61 22.33 -5.31 -15.52
N ALA A 62 23.54 -5.07 -15.00
CA ALA A 62 24.69 -4.72 -15.84
C ALA A 62 25.07 -5.86 -16.81
N ARG A 63 24.84 -7.12 -16.42
CA ARG A 63 25.07 -8.30 -17.26
C ARG A 63 23.88 -8.64 -18.13
N GLU A 64 22.67 -8.54 -17.57
CA GLU A 64 21.41 -8.91 -18.22
C GLU A 64 20.35 -7.81 -18.06
N PRO A 65 20.42 -6.72 -18.86
CA PRO A 65 19.56 -5.56 -18.69
C PRO A 65 18.06 -5.84 -18.93
N GLY A 66 17.75 -6.91 -19.66
CA GLY A 66 16.39 -7.31 -20.01
C GLY A 66 15.74 -8.28 -19.04
N ASP A 67 16.44 -8.71 -17.98
CA ASP A 67 15.89 -9.66 -17.02
C ASP A 67 14.78 -8.99 -16.16
N PRO A 68 13.52 -9.48 -16.28
CA PRO A 68 12.40 -8.91 -15.54
C PRO A 68 12.43 -9.20 -14.04
N HIS A 69 13.05 -10.31 -13.60
CA HIS A 69 13.23 -10.66 -12.19
C HIS A 69 14.19 -9.69 -11.52
N LEU A 70 15.34 -9.41 -12.16
CA LEU A 70 16.32 -8.47 -11.63
C LEU A 70 15.75 -7.03 -11.56
N LEU A 71 14.99 -6.63 -12.58
CA LEU A 71 14.31 -5.33 -12.57
C LEU A 71 13.27 -5.24 -11.46
N ALA A 72 12.42 -6.26 -11.31
CA ALA A 72 11.41 -6.30 -10.27
C ALA A 72 12.04 -6.28 -8.87
N GLY A 73 13.06 -7.12 -8.63
CA GLY A 73 13.79 -7.19 -7.38
C GLY A 73 14.42 -5.84 -7.00
N ARG A 74 15.06 -5.15 -7.94
CA ARG A 74 15.63 -3.81 -7.73
C ARG A 74 14.57 -2.79 -7.29
N LEU A 75 13.39 -2.80 -7.91
CA LEU A 75 12.30 -1.89 -7.55
C LEU A 75 11.78 -2.16 -6.14
N VAL A 76 11.61 -3.44 -5.76
CA VAL A 76 11.20 -3.82 -4.40
C VAL A 76 12.26 -3.42 -3.37
N ALA A 77 13.54 -3.66 -3.66
CA ALA A 77 14.64 -3.27 -2.76
C ALA A 77 14.72 -1.75 -2.56
N ARG A 78 14.50 -0.95 -3.60
CA ARG A 78 14.40 0.52 -3.47
C ARG A 78 13.23 0.95 -2.60
N ALA A 79 12.06 0.34 -2.80
CA ALA A 79 10.88 0.63 -1.98
C ALA A 79 11.09 0.24 -0.51
N ALA A 80 11.80 -0.85 -0.24
CA ALA A 80 12.16 -1.28 1.11
C ALA A 80 13.18 -0.32 1.75
N ALA A 81 14.17 0.17 0.99
CA ALA A 81 15.17 1.12 1.50
C ALA A 81 14.57 2.48 1.88
N GLY A 82 13.55 2.95 1.15
CA GLY A 82 12.83 4.18 1.49
C GLY A 82 11.94 4.07 2.74
N ARG A 83 11.61 2.84 3.16
CA ARG A 83 10.70 2.52 4.26
C ARG A 83 11.44 2.26 5.56
N GLY A 84 12.48 3.05 5.84
CA GLY A 84 13.34 2.88 7.02
C GLY A 84 12.57 2.85 8.34
N PRO A 85 13.20 2.47 9.46
CA PRO A 85 12.53 2.19 10.74
C PRO A 85 11.73 3.35 11.37
N GLY A 86 11.69 4.53 10.74
CA GLY A 86 10.86 5.68 11.12
C GLY A 86 9.63 5.93 10.24
N ASP A 87 9.43 5.20 9.13
CA ASP A 87 8.26 5.34 8.23
C ASP A 87 7.03 4.54 8.71
N SER A 88 6.99 4.23 10.01
CA SER A 88 5.76 3.79 10.68
C SER A 88 4.99 4.99 11.24
N SER A 89 5.11 6.18 10.64
CA SER A 89 4.20 7.27 10.93
C SER A 89 2.90 6.99 10.16
N PRO A 90 1.76 6.82 10.84
CA PRO A 90 0.49 6.78 10.12
C PRO A 90 0.36 8.11 9.40
N GLY A 91 0.46 8.09 8.07
CA GLY A 91 0.26 9.27 7.24
C GLY A 91 -0.99 10.03 7.69
N PRO A 92 -1.01 11.37 7.60
CA PRO A 92 -2.07 12.17 8.17
C PRO A 92 -3.41 11.62 7.69
N ARG A 93 -4.22 11.14 8.64
CA ARG A 93 -5.62 10.78 8.38
C ARG A 93 -6.20 12.01 7.73
N ARG A 94 -6.56 11.93 6.45
CA ARG A 94 -7.28 13.00 5.78
C ARG A 94 -8.58 13.15 6.56
N SER A 95 -8.62 14.11 7.47
CA SER A 95 -9.82 14.46 8.23
C SER A 95 -10.92 14.69 7.21
N ALA A 96 -11.89 13.79 7.21
CA ALA A 96 -13.11 13.91 6.45
C ALA A 96 -14.05 14.85 7.22
N ASP A 97 -13.57 16.04 7.57
CA ASP A 97 -14.34 17.07 8.25
C ASP A 97 -13.84 18.43 7.75
N GLY A 98 -14.75 19.23 7.21
CA GLY A 98 -14.46 20.61 6.85
C GLY A 98 -14.73 20.95 5.39
N GLU A 99 -16.00 20.88 5.03
CA GLU A 99 -16.57 21.67 3.95
C GLU A 99 -16.11 23.14 4.07
N ALA A 100 -15.46 23.68 3.05
CA ALA A 100 -15.21 25.12 2.93
C ALA A 100 -15.24 25.53 1.47
N GLY A 101 -16.48 25.67 0.97
CA GLY A 101 -16.93 26.68 0.02
C GLY A 101 -15.98 27.12 -1.08
N PHE A 102 -16.12 26.51 -2.27
CA PHE A 102 -15.81 27.22 -3.51
C PHE A 102 -16.88 28.30 -3.72
N ARG A 103 -16.61 29.52 -3.24
CA ARG A 103 -17.39 30.70 -3.64
C ARG A 103 -17.10 30.99 -5.11
N HIS A 104 -18.13 30.82 -5.93
CA HIS A 104 -18.13 31.25 -7.33
C HIS A 104 -18.64 32.71 -7.37
N PRO A 105 -17.82 33.73 -7.72
CA PRO A 105 -18.35 35.05 -7.96
C PRO A 105 -19.02 35.12 -9.33
N GLY A 106 -20.34 34.92 -9.29
CA GLY A 106 -21.38 35.68 -9.99
C GLY A 106 -21.05 36.35 -11.32
N ARG A 107 -21.64 35.79 -12.38
CA ARG A 107 -22.19 36.54 -13.52
C ARG A 107 -23.02 37.72 -12.99
N ARG A 108 -22.63 38.94 -13.33
CA ARG A 108 -23.56 40.06 -13.46
C ARG A 108 -23.47 40.56 -14.90
N GLY A 109 -24.59 40.44 -15.63
CA GLY A 109 -24.82 41.35 -16.75
C GLY A 109 -25.05 42.77 -16.23
N GLN A 110 -25.08 43.73 -17.15
CA GLN A 110 -25.81 45.00 -17.18
C GLN A 110 -25.02 45.96 -18.11
N GLY A 111 -25.68 46.51 -19.13
CA GLY A 111 -25.20 47.65 -19.92
C GLY A 111 -25.22 47.41 -21.42
#